data_AF-A0A0K2LEC8-F1
#
_entry.id   AF-A0A0K2LEC8-F1
#
_cell.length_a   1.000
_cell.length_b   1.000
_cell.length_c   1.000
_cell.angle_alpha   90.00
_cell.angle_beta   90.00
_cell.angle_gamma   90.00
#
_symmetry.space_group_name_H-M   'P 1'
#
loop_
_entity.id
_entity.type
_entity.pdbx_description
1 polymer ?
#
loop_
_entity_poly.entity_id
_entity_poly.type
_entity_poly.pdbx_seq_one_letter_code
_entity_poly.pdbx_strand_id
1 'polypeptide(L)' 'MSWKKTAITITMGNDKYPKGIKVIRFNNIVEEPTKEQLQQFAEGLVLLSDGDSYLGSEIVKYTQQSAK' A
#
# COMPACT_ATOMS: atom_id res chain seq x y z
N MET A 1 22.76 5.19 -4.09
CA MET A 1 21.49 4.93 -4.79
C MET A 1 20.52 6.03 -4.40
N SER A 2 20.12 6.89 -5.34
CA SER A 2 19.07 7.88 -5.08
C SER A 2 17.71 7.18 -5.03
N TRP A 3 16.89 7.52 -4.03
CA TRP A 3 15.51 7.05 -3.97
C TRP A 3 14.74 7.55 -5.21
N LYS A 4 13.92 6.67 -5.81
CA LYS A 4 13.04 7.02 -6.92
C LYS A 4 11.59 7.11 -6.46
N LYS A 5 11.12 6.06 -5.77
CA LYS A 5 9.79 5.98 -5.17
C LYS A 5 9.68 4.80 -4.23
N THR A 6 8.72 4.87 -3.33
CA THR A 6 8.23 3.71 -2.58
C THR A 6 6.79 3.46 -3.00
N ALA A 7 6.46 2.21 -3.28
CA ALA A 7 5.10 1.78 -3.54
C ALA A 7 4.59 0.92 -2.40
N ILE A 8 3.30 1.04 -2.10
CA ILE A 8 2.60 0.18 -1.15
C ILE A 8 1.47 -0.51 -1.92
N THR A 9 1.43 -1.83 -1.84
CA THR A 9 0.30 -2.63 -2.26
C THR A 9 -0.53 -2.93 -1.02
N ILE A 10 -1.81 -2.56 -1.02
CA ILE A 10 -2.77 -2.88 0.04
C ILE A 10 -3.75 -3.92 -0.48
N THR A 11 -3.97 -4.96 0.30
CA THR A 11 -4.99 -5.98 0.04
C THR A 11 -6.16 -5.76 1.00
N MET A 12 -7.34 -5.54 0.43
CA MET A 12 -8.61 -5.40 1.15
C MET A 12 -9.51 -6.60 0.88
N GLY A 13 -10.27 -7.00 1.89
CA GLY A 13 -11.29 -8.04 1.81
C GLY A 13 -12.69 -7.45 1.87
N ASN A 14 -13.58 -7.88 0.98
CA ASN A 14 -15.01 -7.55 0.99
C ASN A 14 -15.76 -8.51 0.06
N ASP A 15 -16.91 -9.03 0.50
CA ASP A 15 -17.74 -9.96 -0.29
C ASP A 15 -18.28 -9.33 -1.59
N LYS A 16 -18.30 -7.99 -1.67
CA LYS A 16 -18.66 -7.24 -2.88
C LYS A 16 -17.59 -7.33 -3.97
N TYR A 17 -16.36 -7.74 -3.64
CA TYR A 17 -15.28 -7.87 -4.62
C TYR A 17 -15.29 -9.23 -5.32
N PRO A 18 -14.93 -9.30 -6.61
CA PRO A 18 -14.71 -10.58 -7.27
C PRO A 18 -13.62 -11.37 -6.53
N LYS A 19 -13.98 -12.55 -5.99
CA LYS A 19 -13.14 -13.40 -5.14
C LYS A 19 -12.93 -12.90 -3.69
N GLY A 20 -13.75 -11.96 -3.23
CA GLY A 20 -13.70 -11.46 -1.85
C GLY A 20 -12.52 -10.54 -1.55
N ILE A 21 -11.71 -10.19 -2.56
CA ILE A 21 -10.48 -9.40 -2.37
C ILE A 21 -10.30 -8.32 -3.43
N LYS A 22 -9.65 -7.22 -3.05
CA LYS A 22 -9.20 -6.16 -3.93
C LYS A 22 -7.77 -5.76 -3.58
N VAL A 23 -6.91 -5.66 -4.60
CA VAL A 23 -5.52 -5.26 -4.46
C VAL A 23 -5.35 -3.87 -5.06
N ILE A 24 -4.87 -2.92 -4.26
CA ILE A 24 -4.70 -1.52 -4.67
C ILE A 24 -3.24 -1.13 -4.48
N ARG A 25 -2.65 -0.55 -5.52
CA ARG A 25 -1.26 -0.09 -5.48
C ARG A 25 -1.19 1.43 -5.43
N PHE A 26 -0.52 1.93 -4.39
CA PHE A 26 -0.19 3.33 -4.22
C PHE A 26 1.30 3.54 -4.50
N ASN A 27 1.66 4.66 -5.14
CA ASN A 27 3.03 5.02 -5.47
C ASN A 27 3.39 6.36 -4.82
N ASN A 28 4.70 6.61 -4.67
CA ASN A 28 5.24 7.90 -4.21
C ASN A 28 4.78 8.30 -2.81
N ILE A 29 4.71 7.33 -1.88
CA ILE A 29 4.21 7.56 -0.52
C ILE A 29 5.23 8.38 0.29
N VAL A 30 6.29 7.72 0.76
CA VAL A 30 7.47 8.30 1.44
C VAL A 30 8.64 7.33 1.26
N GLU A 31 9.89 7.79 1.45
CA GLU A 31 11.05 6.92 1.24
C GLU A 31 11.04 5.66 2.14
N GLU A 32 10.82 5.86 3.43
CA GLU A 32 10.79 4.82 4.45
C GLU A 32 9.58 5.02 5.36
N PRO A 33 8.41 4.47 5.02
CA PRO A 33 7.22 4.59 5.86
C PRO A 33 7.41 3.79 7.15
N THR A 34 7.05 4.38 8.29
CA THR A 34 7.03 3.66 9.56
C THR A 34 5.85 2.69 9.61
N LYS A 35 5.92 1.70 10.52
CA LYS A 35 4.82 0.75 10.73
C LYS A 35 3.53 1.47 11.14
N GLU A 36 3.64 2.49 11.98
CA GLU A 36 2.51 3.29 12.45
C GLU A 36 1.86 4.07 11.29
N GLN A 37 2.67 4.65 10.40
CA GLN A 37 2.15 5.36 9.22
C GLN A 37 1.40 4.40 8.27
N LEU A 38 1.92 3.19 8.06
CA LEU A 38 1.27 2.17 7.25
C LEU A 38 -0.04 1.71 7.87
N GLN A 39 -0.04 1.51 9.18
CA GLN A 39 -1.22 1.10 9.94
C GLN A 39 -2.31 2.16 9.87
N GLN A 40 -1.97 3.43 10.15
CA GLN A 40 -2.91 4.54 10.05
C GLN A 40 -3.45 4.72 8.63
N PHE A 41 -2.60 4.51 7.61
CA PHE A 41 -3.03 4.57 6.21
C PHE A 41 -4.04 3.47 5.89
N ALA A 42 -3.77 2.22 6.29
CA ALA A 42 -4.68 1.10 6.09
C ALA A 42 -6.02 1.28 6.85
N GLU A 43 -5.96 1.76 8.10
CA GLU A 43 -7.14 2.08 8.91
C GLU A 43 -7.99 3.18 8.29
N GLY A 44 -7.35 4.23 7.76
CA GLY A 44 -8.05 5.29 7.03
C GLY A 44 -8.76 4.76 5.79
N LEU A 45 -8.15 3.85 5.03
CA LEU A 45 -8.79 3.22 3.87
C LEU A 45 -10.00 2.36 4.29
N VAL A 46 -9.88 1.60 5.37
CA VAL A 46 -10.99 0.81 5.93
C VAL A 46 -12.13 1.72 6.40
N LEU A 47 -11.83 2.80 7.11
CA LEU A 47 -12.83 3.77 7.59
C LEU A 47 -13.62 4.42 6.44
N LEU A 48 -12.96 4.68 5.31
CA LEU A 48 -13.58 5.28 4.13
C LEU A 48 -14.29 4.25 3.23
N SER A 49 -14.15 2.97 3.53
CA SER A 49 -14.73 1.88 2.75
C SER A 49 -16.15 1.53 3.19
N ASP A 50 -16.90 0.86 2.31
CA ASP A 50 -18.22 0.31 2.63
C ASP A 50 -18.11 -1.16 3.06
N GLY A 51 -17.45 -1.35 4.21
CA GLY A 51 -17.29 -2.64 4.88
C GLY A 51 -16.05 -3.44 4.50
N ASP A 52 -15.01 -2.81 3.94
CA ASP A 52 -13.76 -3.52 3.68
C ASP A 52 -13.04 -3.88 4.98
N SER A 53 -12.30 -4.99 4.95
CA SER A 53 -11.35 -5.40 5.98
C SER A 53 -9.93 -5.36 5.45
N TYR A 54 -9.00 -4.84 6.24
CA TYR A 54 -7.59 -4.86 5.88
C TYR A 54 -7.02 -6.28 6.01
N LEU A 55 -6.43 -6.80 4.92
CA LEU A 55 -5.86 -8.16 4.88
C LEU A 55 -4.32 -8.17 4.85
N GLY A 56 -3.68 -7.07 4.43
CA GLY A 56 -2.23 -6.97 4.44
C GLY A 56 -1.67 -5.91 3.49
N SER A 57 -0.36 -5.66 3.62
CA SER A 57 0.37 -4.71 2.79
C SER A 57 1.74 -5.21 2.39
N GLU A 58 2.18 -4.86 1.19
CA GLU A 58 3.56 -5.07 0.71
C GLU A 58 4.19 -3.73 0.34
N ILE A 59 5.46 -3.53 0.71
CA ILE A 59 6.22 -2.31 0.42
C ILE A 59 7.33 -2.63 -0.56
N VAL A 60 7.42 -1.86 -1.64
CA VAL A 60 8.48 -2.00 -2.64
C VAL A 60 9.22 -0.67 -2.79
N LYS A 61 10.52 -0.66 -2.46
CA LYS A 61 11.42 0.49 -2.64
C LYS A 61 12.07 0.43 -4.02
N TYR A 62 11.88 1.48 -4.81
CA TYR A 62 12.53 1.65 -6.11
C TYR A 62 13.66 2.66 -5.96
N THR A 63 14.87 2.24 -6.31
CA THR A 63 16.05 3.09 -6.38
C THR A 63 16.36 3.46 -7.83
N GLN A 64 16.97 4.62 -8.07
CA GLN A 64 17.59 4.88 -9.36
C GLN A 64 18.84 3.99 -9.46
N GLN A 65 18.87 3.12 -10.46
CA GLN A 65 20.12 2.57 -10.94
C GLN A 65 20.81 3.68 -11.73
N SER A 66 22.00 4.09 -11.28
CA SER A 66 22.90 4.88 -12.12
C SER A 66 23.24 4.03 -13.34
N ALA A 67 22.76 4.42 -14.52
CA ALA A 67 23.28 3.89 -15.76
C ALA A 67 24.78 4.27 -15.82
N LYS A 68 25.65 3.26 -15.91
CA LYS A 68 27.06 3.45 -16.24
C LYS A 68 27.19 3.72 -17.73
#